data_AF-A0A973FB06-F1
#
_entry.id   AF-A0A973FB06-F1
#
_cell.length_a   1.000
_cell.length_b   1.000
_cell.length_c   1.000
_cell.angle_alpha   90.00
_cell.angle_beta   90.00
_cell.angle_gamma   90.00
#
_symmetry.space_group_name_H-M   'P 1'
#
loop_
_entity.id
_entity.type
_entity.pdbx_description
1 polymer ?
#
loop_
_entity_poly.entity_id
_entity_poly.type
_entity_poly.pdbx_seq_one_letter_code
_entity_poly.pdbx_strand_id
1 'polypeptide(L)'
;MDTVQATFFSLPVVWHNALVTLMTFVYVFSVPPLMDYLVTNHGLPRDISRKITHICAGSTIIFLPLFIDGHWSQYLNVAIFAVWTLLLVQKGLFAADDDQAVKTMTRTGDKRELLKGTLYFVVVAMICGTLYYKRLEGVLAMAVLGWGDGLAPVIGTRFGKMKYHILSDKSIEGSLAFFVGSVAA
;
A
#
# COMPACT_ATOMS: atom_id res chain seq x y z
N MET A 1 27.76 25.40 -15.72
CA MET A 1 28.06 24.06 -16.24
C MET A 1 27.31 23.08 -15.36
N ASP A 2 26.04 22.84 -15.69
CA ASP A 2 25.21 21.92 -14.92
C ASP A 2 25.67 20.50 -15.25
N THR A 3 26.37 19.89 -14.29
CA THR A 3 26.67 18.46 -14.34
C THR A 3 25.35 17.72 -14.29
N VAL A 4 24.80 17.37 -15.46
CA VAL A 4 23.67 16.46 -15.59
C VAL A 4 24.12 15.13 -15.01
N GLN A 5 23.80 14.91 -13.73
CA GLN A 5 24.02 13.64 -13.08
C GLN A 5 23.18 12.62 -13.87
N ALA A 6 23.84 11.78 -14.66
CA ALA A 6 23.18 10.76 -15.45
C ALA A 6 22.45 9.82 -14.49
N THR A 7 21.14 9.94 -14.47
CA THR A 7 20.25 9.11 -13.65
C THR A 7 20.14 7.71 -14.26
N PHE A 8 19.48 6.77 -13.58
CA PHE A 8 19.35 5.38 -14.07
C PHE A 8 18.76 5.31 -15.50
N PHE A 9 17.92 6.28 -15.89
CA PHE A 9 17.39 6.40 -17.25
C PHE A 9 18.11 7.43 -18.13
N SER A 10 19.28 7.92 -17.73
CA SER A 10 20.05 8.98 -18.41
C SER A 10 19.27 10.30 -18.62
N LEU A 11 18.25 10.53 -17.79
CA LEU A 11 17.40 11.73 -17.80
C LEU A 11 17.87 12.76 -16.75
N PRO A 12 17.48 14.04 -16.86
CA PRO A 12 17.62 14.98 -15.74
C PRO A 12 16.85 14.50 -14.51
N VAL A 13 17.36 14.83 -13.30
CA VAL A 13 16.82 14.37 -12.00
C VAL A 13 15.30 14.55 -11.87
N VAL A 14 14.77 15.68 -12.35
CA VAL A 14 13.33 15.97 -12.32
C VAL A 14 12.53 15.00 -13.18
N TRP A 15 12.97 14.76 -14.42
CA TRP A 15 12.29 13.86 -15.36
C TRP A 15 12.39 12.40 -14.96
N HIS A 16 13.53 12.00 -14.40
CA HIS A 16 13.70 10.67 -13.81
C HIS A 16 12.69 10.44 -12.68
N ASN A 17 12.63 11.36 -11.71
CA ASN A 17 11.68 11.25 -10.59
C ASN A 17 10.22 11.33 -11.02
N ALA A 18 9.91 12.16 -12.03
CA ALA A 18 8.57 12.22 -12.62
C ALA A 18 8.17 10.90 -13.29
N LEU A 19 9.10 10.24 -13.99
CA LEU A 19 8.88 8.94 -14.61
C LEU A 19 8.64 7.85 -13.54
N VAL A 20 9.47 7.79 -12.50
CA VAL A 20 9.28 6.85 -11.38
C VAL A 20 7.94 7.08 -10.69
N THR A 21 7.55 8.35 -10.52
CA THR A 21 6.23 8.71 -9.99
C THR A 21 5.12 8.20 -10.90
N LEU A 22 5.21 8.44 -12.22
CA LEU A 22 4.22 7.94 -13.18
C LEU A 22 4.11 6.41 -13.13
N MET A 23 5.22 5.68 -13.07
CA MET A 23 5.22 4.22 -12.94
C MET A 23 4.54 3.78 -11.65
N THR A 24 4.82 4.47 -10.54
CA THR A 24 4.16 4.23 -9.25
C THR A 24 2.65 4.48 -9.35
N PHE A 25 2.23 5.56 -10.00
CA PHE A 25 0.82 5.86 -10.23
C PHE A 25 0.15 4.77 -11.05
N VAL A 26 0.73 4.37 -12.19
CA VAL A 26 0.17 3.30 -13.03
C VAL A 26 0.04 2.00 -12.23
N TYR A 27 1.07 1.63 -11.47
CA TYR A 27 1.05 0.45 -10.62
C TYR A 27 -0.10 0.52 -9.60
N VAL A 28 -0.15 1.55 -8.75
CA VAL A 28 -1.15 1.64 -7.67
C VAL A 28 -2.57 1.78 -8.23
N PHE A 29 -2.79 2.55 -9.30
CA PHE A 29 -4.12 2.71 -9.89
C PHE A 29 -4.59 1.49 -10.69
N SER A 30 -3.68 0.61 -11.14
CA SER A 30 -4.05 -0.63 -11.82
C SER A 30 -4.59 -1.71 -10.86
N VAL A 31 -4.21 -1.66 -9.57
CA VAL A 31 -4.53 -2.71 -8.60
C VAL A 31 -6.03 -2.80 -8.30
N PRO A 32 -6.77 -1.72 -7.95
CA PRO A 32 -8.20 -1.83 -7.66
C PRO A 32 -9.03 -2.36 -8.84
N PRO A 33 -8.83 -1.90 -10.09
CA PRO A 33 -9.54 -2.45 -11.27
C PRO A 33 -9.27 -3.93 -11.49
N LEU A 34 -8.00 -4.34 -11.33
CA LEU A 34 -7.63 -5.75 -11.43
C LEU A 34 -8.32 -6.58 -10.34
N MET A 35 -8.37 -6.08 -9.10
CA MET A 35 -9.04 -6.78 -8.02
C MET A 35 -10.56 -6.85 -8.21
N ASP A 36 -11.20 -5.78 -8.69
CA ASP A 36 -12.64 -5.79 -9.00
C ASP A 36 -12.99 -6.78 -10.10
N TYR A 37 -12.14 -6.87 -11.14
CA TYR A 37 -12.25 -7.89 -12.18
C TYR A 37 -12.16 -9.31 -11.60
N LEU A 38 -11.22 -9.57 -10.69
CA LEU A 38 -11.06 -10.88 -10.05
C LEU A 38 -12.23 -11.21 -9.09
N VAL A 39 -12.75 -10.23 -8.36
CA VAL A 39 -13.92 -10.40 -7.50
C VAL A 39 -15.16 -10.74 -8.33
N THR A 40 -15.38 -10.01 -9.43
CA THR A 40 -16.58 -10.15 -10.27
C THR A 40 -16.53 -11.40 -11.16
N ASN A 41 -15.41 -11.67 -11.83
CA ASN A 41 -15.33 -12.75 -12.82
C ASN A 41 -14.82 -14.08 -12.28
N HIS A 42 -14.00 -14.06 -11.22
CA HIS A 42 -13.42 -15.28 -10.63
C HIS A 42 -13.99 -15.59 -9.24
N GLY A 43 -14.96 -14.82 -8.75
CA GLY A 43 -15.62 -15.05 -7.46
C GLY A 43 -14.68 -14.91 -6.26
N LEU A 44 -13.62 -14.10 -6.38
CA LEU A 44 -12.63 -13.95 -5.33
C LEU A 44 -13.27 -13.30 -4.08
N PRO A 45 -13.11 -13.87 -2.88
CA PRO A 45 -13.68 -13.31 -1.66
C PRO A 45 -13.19 -11.87 -1.41
N ARG A 46 -14.11 -10.95 -1.07
CA ARG A 46 -13.79 -9.54 -0.83
C ARG A 46 -12.69 -9.33 0.22
N ASP A 47 -12.64 -10.19 1.23
CA ASP A 47 -11.58 -10.17 2.25
C ASP A 47 -10.19 -10.41 1.68
N ILE A 48 -10.06 -11.34 0.71
CA ILE A 48 -8.79 -11.62 0.04
C ILE A 48 -8.42 -10.46 -0.88
N SER A 49 -9.39 -9.94 -1.65
CA SER A 49 -9.19 -8.76 -2.51
C SER A 49 -8.63 -7.58 -1.71
N ARG A 50 -9.25 -7.24 -0.58
CA ARG A 50 -8.79 -6.15 0.29
C ARG A 50 -7.37 -6.38 0.79
N LYS A 51 -7.00 -7.62 1.15
CA LYS A 51 -5.66 -7.95 1.64
C LYS A 51 -4.61 -7.92 0.53
N ILE A 52 -4.95 -8.33 -0.69
CA ILE A 52 -4.06 -8.18 -1.85
C ILE A 52 -3.85 -6.69 -2.15
N THR A 53 -4.93 -5.89 -2.23
CA THR A 53 -4.82 -4.43 -2.43
C THR A 53 -3.93 -3.78 -1.37
N HIS A 54 -4.05 -4.20 -0.10
CA HIS A 54 -3.21 -3.73 1.00
C HIS A 54 -1.72 -4.05 0.82
N ILE A 55 -1.39 -5.31 0.50
CA ILE A 55 0.01 -5.72 0.25
C ILE A 55 0.57 -4.99 -0.97
N CYS A 56 -0.22 -4.89 -2.05
CA CYS A 56 0.17 -4.17 -3.25
C CYS A 56 0.42 -2.68 -2.97
N ALA A 57 -0.43 -2.03 -2.17
CA ALA A 57 -0.25 -0.65 -1.75
C ALA A 57 1.03 -0.48 -0.91
N GLY A 58 1.31 -1.41 0.02
CA GLY A 58 2.55 -1.43 0.80
C GLY A 58 3.80 -1.66 -0.06
N SER A 59 3.68 -2.44 -1.14
CA SER A 59 4.77 -2.73 -2.08
C SER A 59 5.22 -1.51 -2.90
N THR A 60 4.53 -0.37 -2.78
CA THR A 60 4.98 0.92 -3.34
C THR A 60 6.38 1.31 -2.85
N ILE A 61 6.80 0.77 -1.69
CA ILE A 61 8.16 0.94 -1.15
C ILE A 61 9.27 0.48 -2.09
N ILE A 62 9.01 -0.47 -3.00
CA ILE A 62 9.97 -0.97 -3.98
C ILE A 62 10.41 0.13 -4.96
N PHE A 63 9.55 1.14 -5.18
CA PHE A 63 9.88 2.29 -6.03
C PHE A 63 10.72 3.35 -5.30
N LEU A 64 10.80 3.32 -3.97
CA LEU A 64 11.50 4.32 -3.16
C LEU A 64 13.00 4.45 -3.51
N PRO A 65 13.77 3.36 -3.73
CA PRO A 65 15.18 3.44 -4.13
C PRO A 65 15.39 4.03 -5.53
N LEU A 66 14.37 3.99 -6.39
CA LEU A 66 14.45 4.54 -7.74
C LEU A 66 14.38 6.08 -7.76
N PHE A 67 13.86 6.70 -6.70
CA PHE A 67 13.87 8.16 -6.58
C PHE A 67 15.30 8.68 -6.31
N ILE A 68 15.62 9.84 -6.86
CA ILE A 68 16.93 10.47 -6.74
C ILE A 68 16.85 11.66 -5.79
N ASP A 69 17.79 11.68 -4.83
CA ASP A 69 17.90 12.64 -3.75
C ASP A 69 18.50 13.97 -4.21
N GLY A 70 18.34 15.03 -3.42
CA GLY A 70 19.01 16.32 -3.62
C GLY A 70 18.22 17.34 -4.42
N HIS A 71 16.97 17.02 -4.81
CA HIS A 71 16.07 17.96 -5.47
C HIS A 71 14.64 17.83 -4.93
N TRP A 72 13.84 18.89 -5.00
CA TRP A 72 12.46 18.91 -4.47
C TRP A 72 11.59 17.79 -5.07
N SER A 73 11.94 17.29 -6.26
CA SER A 73 11.27 16.19 -6.96
C SER A 73 11.24 14.88 -6.17
N GLN A 74 12.06 14.72 -5.12
CA GLN A 74 11.96 13.57 -4.22
C GLN A 74 10.59 13.49 -3.52
N TYR A 75 9.94 14.62 -3.25
CA TYR A 75 8.61 14.66 -2.63
C TYR A 75 7.48 14.19 -3.54
N LEU A 76 7.75 13.96 -4.84
CA LEU A 76 6.78 13.34 -5.74
C LEU A 76 6.40 11.91 -5.30
N ASN A 77 7.26 11.23 -4.53
CA ASN A 77 6.92 9.93 -3.92
C ASN A 77 5.66 10.01 -3.02
N VAL A 78 5.39 11.17 -2.43
CA VAL A 78 4.27 11.40 -1.51
C VAL A 78 2.97 11.71 -2.26
N ALA A 79 3.07 12.18 -3.52
CA ALA A 79 1.93 12.60 -4.31
C ALA A 79 0.91 11.48 -4.51
N ILE A 80 1.37 10.22 -4.67
CA ILE A 80 0.47 9.07 -4.78
C ILE A 80 -0.37 8.88 -3.52
N PHE A 81 0.26 8.97 -2.34
CA PHE A 81 -0.44 8.86 -1.06
C PHE A 81 -1.38 10.04 -0.84
N ALA A 82 -0.99 11.25 -1.26
CA ALA A 82 -1.85 12.44 -1.15
C ALA A 82 -3.12 12.30 -2.00
N VAL A 83 -2.98 11.88 -3.26
CA VAL A 83 -4.11 11.61 -4.14
C VAL A 83 -4.99 10.52 -3.57
N TRP A 84 -4.42 9.43 -3.06
CA TRP A 84 -5.19 8.35 -2.43
C TRP A 84 -5.92 8.78 -1.17
N THR A 85 -5.32 9.60 -0.32
CA THR A 85 -5.99 10.19 0.84
C THR A 85 -7.22 10.98 0.40
N LEU A 86 -7.09 11.85 -0.62
CA LEU A 86 -8.22 12.61 -1.14
C LEU A 86 -9.31 11.70 -1.72
N LEU A 87 -8.93 10.69 -2.50
CA LEU A 87 -9.87 9.72 -3.07
C LEU A 87 -10.59 8.91 -1.99
N LEU A 88 -9.89 8.44 -0.96
CA LEU A 88 -10.49 7.70 0.15
C LEU A 88 -11.44 8.57 0.97
N VAL A 89 -11.08 9.83 1.21
CA VAL A 89 -11.97 10.80 1.88
C VAL A 89 -13.21 11.08 1.04
N GLN A 90 -13.03 11.37 -0.25
CA GLN A 90 -14.14 11.63 -1.16
C GLN A 90 -15.07 10.41 -1.25
N LYS A 91 -14.51 9.21 -1.45
CA LYS A 91 -15.30 7.98 -1.57
C LYS A 91 -15.93 7.57 -0.23
N GLY A 92 -15.20 7.68 0.87
CA GLY A 92 -15.72 7.35 2.19
C GLY A 92 -16.90 8.23 2.64
N LEU A 93 -16.95 9.49 2.17
CA LEU A 93 -18.04 10.42 2.48
C LEU A 93 -19.18 10.39 1.44
N PHE A 94 -18.83 10.33 0.14
CA PHE A 94 -19.77 10.60 -0.95
C PHE A 94 -19.97 9.46 -1.95
N ALA A 95 -19.24 8.34 -1.86
CA ALA A 95 -19.44 7.25 -2.81
C ALA A 95 -20.83 6.61 -2.70
N ALA A 96 -21.30 6.11 -3.84
CA ALA A 96 -22.41 5.17 -3.90
C ALA A 96 -21.97 3.79 -3.40
N ASP A 97 -22.92 3.01 -2.90
CA ASP A 97 -22.63 1.68 -2.34
C ASP A 97 -22.14 0.67 -3.41
N ASP A 98 -22.40 0.97 -4.69
CA ASP A 98 -21.96 0.17 -5.84
C ASP A 98 -20.54 0.53 -6.33
N ASP A 99 -19.88 1.52 -5.72
CA ASP A 99 -18.55 1.95 -6.13
C ASP A 99 -17.52 0.82 -5.96
N GLN A 100 -16.66 0.69 -6.96
CA GLN A 100 -15.61 -0.30 -7.03
C GLN A 100 -14.69 -0.31 -5.79
N ALA A 101 -14.33 0.85 -5.25
CA ALA A 101 -13.48 0.94 -4.07
C ALA A 101 -14.21 0.46 -2.81
N VAL A 102 -15.52 0.70 -2.73
CA VAL A 102 -16.35 0.19 -1.64
C VAL A 102 -16.39 -1.34 -1.70
N LYS A 103 -16.60 -1.93 -2.87
CA LYS A 103 -16.62 -3.39 -3.06
C LYS A 103 -15.28 -4.08 -2.74
N THR A 104 -14.18 -3.48 -3.18
CA THR A 104 -12.85 -4.11 -3.13
C THR A 104 -12.09 -3.85 -1.82
N MET A 105 -12.39 -2.76 -1.12
CA MET A 105 -11.62 -2.31 0.05
C MET A 105 -12.42 -2.28 1.36
N THR A 106 -13.71 -2.63 1.37
CA THR A 106 -14.53 -2.73 2.60
C THR A 106 -14.99 -4.16 2.87
N ARG A 107 -15.23 -4.47 4.15
CA ARG A 107 -15.67 -5.79 4.61
C ARG A 107 -17.20 -5.92 4.60
N THR A 108 -17.87 -4.88 5.08
CA THR A 108 -19.33 -4.87 5.22
C THR A 108 -20.05 -4.22 4.04
N GLY A 109 -19.31 -3.57 3.13
CA GLY A 109 -19.89 -2.69 2.11
C GLY A 109 -20.13 -1.26 2.62
N ASP A 110 -19.86 -0.96 3.90
CA ASP A 110 -19.97 0.41 4.41
C ASP A 110 -18.76 1.24 3.95
N LYS A 111 -19.04 2.27 3.13
CA LYS A 111 -18.05 3.25 2.67
C LYS A 111 -17.26 3.91 3.79
N ARG A 112 -17.82 4.04 5.00
CA ARG A 112 -17.11 4.60 6.16
C ARG A 112 -15.93 3.75 6.61
N GLU A 113 -15.87 2.47 6.23
CA GLU A 113 -14.69 1.64 6.49
C GLU A 113 -13.44 2.14 5.74
N LEU A 114 -13.62 2.78 4.58
CA LEU A 114 -12.52 3.41 3.82
C LEU A 114 -11.83 4.51 4.63
N LEU A 115 -12.58 5.19 5.51
CA LEU A 115 -12.07 6.27 6.38
C LEU A 115 -11.36 5.74 7.64
N LYS A 116 -11.36 4.42 7.88
CA LYS A 116 -10.75 3.81 9.06
C LYS A 116 -9.35 3.29 8.71
N GLY A 117 -9.16 1.96 8.74
CA GLY A 117 -7.85 1.33 8.56
C GLY A 117 -7.19 1.70 7.24
N THR A 118 -7.96 1.81 6.15
CA THR A 118 -7.43 2.15 4.83
C THR A 118 -6.89 3.59 4.78
N LEU A 119 -7.62 4.56 5.33
CA LEU A 119 -7.15 5.95 5.40
C LEU A 119 -5.94 6.08 6.33
N TYR A 120 -5.96 5.44 7.50
CA TYR A 120 -4.84 5.45 8.43
C TYR A 120 -3.57 4.86 7.81
N PHE A 121 -3.70 3.80 7.02
CA PHE A 121 -2.59 3.23 6.27
C PHE A 121 -1.94 4.26 5.34
N VAL A 122 -2.74 4.94 4.51
CA VAL A 122 -2.22 5.92 3.55
C VAL A 122 -1.60 7.13 4.25
N VAL A 123 -2.18 7.57 5.37
CA VAL A 123 -1.63 8.66 6.19
C VAL A 123 -0.28 8.27 6.79
N VAL A 124 -0.16 7.07 7.35
CA VAL A 124 1.13 6.58 7.88
C VAL A 124 2.15 6.46 6.75
N ALA A 125 1.77 5.94 5.58
CA ALA A 125 2.64 5.87 4.43
C ALA A 125 3.13 7.25 3.97
N MET A 126 2.26 8.25 4.00
CA MET A 126 2.59 9.65 3.72
C MET A 126 3.59 10.22 4.74
N ILE A 127 3.42 9.92 6.03
CA ILE A 127 4.37 10.31 7.08
C ILE A 127 5.72 9.63 6.88
N CYS A 128 5.73 8.33 6.56
CA CYS A 128 6.96 7.60 6.27
C CYS A 128 7.67 8.15 5.01
N GLY A 129 6.92 8.49 3.96
CA GLY A 129 7.45 9.06 2.72
C GLY A 129 7.91 10.52 2.83
N THR A 130 7.51 11.24 3.89
CA THR A 130 7.91 12.65 4.14
C THR A 130 8.99 12.77 5.20
N LEU A 131 8.73 12.31 6.43
CA LEU A 131 9.62 12.48 7.59
C LEU A 131 10.72 11.41 7.68
N TYR A 132 10.41 10.20 7.21
CA TYR A 132 11.32 9.05 7.25
C TYR A 132 11.77 8.62 5.84
N TYR A 133 11.78 9.57 4.90
CA TYR A 133 12.15 9.31 3.52
C TYR A 133 13.53 8.65 3.42
N LYS A 134 13.57 7.45 2.81
CA LYS A 134 14.76 6.57 2.69
C LYS A 134 15.47 6.24 4.01
N ARG A 135 14.84 6.49 5.17
CA ARG A 135 15.36 6.04 6.46
C ARG A 135 14.88 4.62 6.72
N LEU A 136 15.75 3.81 7.33
CA LEU A 136 15.45 2.43 7.69
C LEU A 136 14.15 2.34 8.51
N GLU A 137 13.91 3.28 9.41
CA GLU A 137 12.70 3.35 10.24
C GLU A 137 11.41 3.44 9.39
N GLY A 138 11.40 4.27 8.34
CA GLY A 138 10.25 4.42 7.45
C GLY A 138 10.05 3.21 6.55
N VAL A 139 11.15 2.63 6.07
CA VAL A 139 11.14 1.41 5.26
C VAL A 139 10.58 0.23 6.06
N LEU A 140 11.10 0.02 7.27
CA LEU A 140 10.65 -1.02 8.18
C LEU A 140 9.18 -0.82 8.59
N ALA A 141 8.76 0.42 8.90
CA ALA A 141 7.37 0.70 9.22
C ALA A 141 6.43 0.30 8.08
N MET A 142 6.80 0.60 6.83
CA MET A 142 6.01 0.22 5.66
C MET A 142 6.07 -1.27 5.32
N ALA A 143 7.21 -1.93 5.54
CA ALA A 143 7.33 -3.38 5.41
C ALA A 143 6.43 -4.12 6.42
N VAL A 144 6.48 -3.71 7.69
CA VAL A 144 5.64 -4.24 8.76
C VAL A 144 4.16 -3.98 8.49
N LEU A 145 3.81 -2.74 8.13
CA LEU A 145 2.42 -2.34 7.93
C LEU A 145 1.84 -2.89 6.62
N GLY A 146 2.61 -2.94 5.54
CA GLY A 146 2.17 -3.40 4.23
C GLY A 146 2.21 -4.92 4.08
N TRP A 147 3.39 -5.50 4.27
CA TRP A 147 3.61 -6.94 4.07
C TRP A 147 3.26 -7.75 5.31
N GLY A 148 3.72 -7.34 6.49
CA GLY A 148 3.43 -8.02 7.75
C GLY A 148 1.92 -8.13 8.02
N ASP A 149 1.23 -6.98 8.14
CA ASP A 149 -0.23 -6.95 8.41
C ASP A 149 -1.08 -7.49 7.26
N GLY A 150 -0.56 -7.43 6.03
CA GLY A 150 -1.19 -8.01 4.86
C GLY A 150 -1.16 -9.54 4.87
N LEU A 151 0.01 -10.14 5.13
CA LEU A 151 0.23 -11.59 5.07
C LEU A 151 -0.29 -12.35 6.30
N ALA A 152 -0.23 -11.74 7.49
CA ALA A 152 -0.60 -12.40 8.73
C ALA A 152 -2.03 -12.98 8.73
N PRO A 153 -3.06 -12.27 8.26
CA PRO A 153 -4.41 -12.81 8.20
C PRO A 153 -4.61 -13.80 7.05
N VAL A 154 -3.86 -13.65 5.94
CA VAL A 154 -3.94 -14.56 4.77
C VAL A 154 -3.45 -15.95 5.17
N ILE A 155 -2.29 -16.02 5.83
CA ILE A 155 -1.72 -17.29 6.31
C ILE A 155 -2.44 -17.74 7.59
N GLY A 156 -2.71 -16.82 8.51
CA GLY A 156 -3.32 -17.13 9.80
C GLY A 156 -4.73 -17.71 9.68
N THR A 157 -5.54 -17.26 8.73
CA THR A 157 -6.89 -17.80 8.50
C THR A 157 -6.86 -19.15 7.78
N ARG A 158 -5.90 -19.36 6.89
CA ARG A 158 -5.86 -20.54 6.00
C ARG A 158 -5.05 -21.71 6.57
N PHE A 159 -3.99 -21.41 7.33
CA PHE A 159 -3.04 -22.39 7.87
C PHE A 159 -2.89 -22.32 9.40
N GLY A 160 -3.60 -21.42 10.08
CA GLY A 160 -3.52 -21.28 11.53
C GLY A 160 -4.11 -22.47 12.27
N LYS A 161 -3.26 -23.43 12.67
CA LYS A 161 -3.64 -24.61 13.46
C LYS A 161 -3.44 -24.34 14.94
N MET A 162 -2.35 -23.66 15.31
CA MET A 162 -2.06 -23.33 16.70
C MET A 162 -2.60 -21.95 17.05
N LYS A 163 -3.85 -21.91 17.53
CA LYS A 163 -4.51 -20.68 17.98
C LYS A 163 -4.18 -20.39 19.44
N TYR A 164 -4.00 -19.11 19.75
CA TYR A 164 -3.84 -18.61 21.10
C TYR A 164 -4.76 -17.40 21.30
N HIS A 165 -5.26 -17.24 22.53
CA HIS A 165 -6.20 -16.17 22.87
C HIS A 165 -5.61 -15.35 24.02
N ILE A 166 -5.01 -14.20 23.68
CA ILE A 166 -4.54 -13.21 24.67
C ILE A 166 -5.53 -12.04 24.73
N LEU A 167 -5.84 -11.45 23.57
CA LEU A 167 -6.80 -10.33 23.42
C LEU A 167 -7.79 -10.56 22.28
N SER A 168 -7.44 -11.43 21.34
CA SER A 168 -8.23 -11.83 20.18
C SER A 168 -7.68 -13.16 19.69
N ASP A 169 -8.49 -13.93 18.98
CA ASP A 169 -8.07 -15.20 18.40
C ASP A 169 -6.98 -14.97 17.34
N LYS A 170 -5.75 -15.29 17.70
CA LYS A 170 -4.58 -15.20 16.82
C LYS A 170 -3.96 -16.58 16.65
N SER A 171 -3.22 -16.78 15.57
CA SER A 171 -2.47 -18.00 15.33
C SER A 171 -0.97 -17.76 15.37
N ILE A 172 -0.22 -18.75 15.82
CA ILE A 172 1.25 -18.71 15.82
C ILE A 172 1.74 -18.61 14.37
N GLU A 173 1.11 -19.32 13.45
CA GLU A 173 1.43 -19.30 12.01
C GLU A 173 1.16 -17.91 11.41
N GLY A 174 0.09 -17.22 11.82
CA GLY A 174 -0.17 -15.84 11.43
C GLY A 174 0.88 -14.87 11.97
N SER A 175 1.35 -15.08 13.19
CA SER A 175 2.41 -14.25 13.80
C SER A 175 3.78 -14.50 13.17
N LEU A 176 4.07 -15.75 12.80
CA LEU A 176 5.26 -16.10 12.04
C LEU A 176 5.22 -15.50 10.64
N ALA A 177 4.07 -15.57 9.96
CA ALA A 177 3.84 -14.91 8.67
C ALA A 177 4.03 -13.40 8.75
N PHE A 178 3.54 -12.76 9.83
CA PHE A 178 3.78 -11.34 10.08
C PHE A 178 5.28 -11.05 10.18
N PHE A 179 6.01 -11.81 10.98
CA PHE A 179 7.44 -11.62 11.19
C PHE A 179 8.23 -11.84 9.89
N VAL A 180 8.03 -12.97 9.23
CA VAL A 180 8.71 -13.30 7.96
C VAL A 180 8.35 -12.27 6.88
N GLY A 181 7.08 -11.91 6.75
CA GLY A 181 6.64 -10.90 5.80
C GLY A 181 7.23 -9.51 6.05
N SER A 182 7.45 -9.15 7.31
CA SER A 182 8.08 -7.88 7.67
C SER A 182 9.58 -7.86 7.44
N VAL A 183 10.26 -9.02 7.58
CA VAL A 183 11.71 -9.14 7.44
C VAL A 183 12.14 -9.37 6.00
N ALA A 184 11.32 -10.06 5.21
CA ALA A 184 11.63 -10.42 3.82
C ALA A 184 11.26 -9.34 2.79
N ALA A 185 10.48 -8.32 3.20
CA ALA A 185 10.08 -7.19 2.36
C ALA A 185 11.14 -6.09 2.33
#